data_AF-A0AAV6RZ58-F1
#
_entry.id   AF-A0AAV6RZ58-F1
#
_cell.length_a   1.000
_cell.length_b   1.000
_cell.length_c   1.000
_cell.angle_alpha   90.00
_cell.angle_beta   90.00
_cell.angle_gamma   90.00
#
_symmetry.space_group_name_H-M   'P 1'
#
loop_
_entity.id
_entity.type
_entity.pdbx_description
1 polymer ?
#
loop_
_entity_poly.entity_id
_entity_poly.type
_entity_poly.pdbx_seq_one_letter_code
_entity_poly.pdbx_strand_id
1 'polypeptide(L)'
;MARFKRKFCITLLALVLLVLVITVVLTVLTPEDSSFRSPLGSKLFPGRKDDNHVPREDYKKHNQVKMNDTTKSDKDKELEASLRKFPPPNYYLHAFYYTWYGNPKFDGKYIHWNHPQLPHWDSEVAKRYPQETHNPPEDLGSNFYPSLGPYSSRDPSILEAHMHQLRTAAIGVIALSWYPPNMSDDNGESTDSIVPLLLDVAQKYHIKVAFHIEPYKGRDEVSVYANVKYILEKYGEHPAFFRYRTNTGKLLPLFYVYDSYLMNSEQWAKLLKHTESNGIRGTAYDAIFIALVVEEKHKRDILTAGFDGIYTYFATNEFSYGSTQRHWDSLKAFCVDNNLLFIPSVGPGYIDTSIRPWNFQNTRNRINGKYYETSLRAALEARPDFISITSFNEWHEGTQIETAVPKTSHTVYLDYLPNKPAIYLEITRKWAVLFDGERRKWQE
;
A
#
# COMPACT_ATOMS: atom_id res chain seq x y z
N MET A 1 -22.53 8.46 46.11
CA MET A 1 -21.53 8.65 45.02
C MET A 1 -20.10 8.98 45.49
N ALA A 2 -19.82 9.41 46.73
CA ALA A 2 -18.44 9.68 47.19
C ALA A 2 -17.64 8.44 47.68
N ARG A 3 -18.31 7.36 48.12
CA ARG A 3 -17.63 6.13 48.61
C ARG A 3 -17.08 5.23 47.49
N PHE A 4 -17.61 5.32 46.26
CA PHE A 4 -17.17 4.50 45.13
C PHE A 4 -15.88 5.05 44.49
N LYS A 5 -15.74 6.38 44.41
CA LYS A 5 -14.53 7.05 43.93
C LYS A 5 -13.31 6.81 44.84
N ARG A 6 -13.51 6.68 46.15
CA ARG A 6 -12.41 6.44 47.11
C ARG A 6 -11.81 5.03 47.00
N LYS A 7 -12.61 4.00 46.69
CA LYS A 7 -12.10 2.63 46.49
C LYS A 7 -11.31 2.49 45.19
N PHE A 8 -11.76 3.13 44.11
CA PHE A 8 -11.09 3.09 42.81
C PHE A 8 -9.72 3.81 42.83
N CYS A 9 -9.60 4.94 43.52
CA CYS A 9 -8.32 5.64 43.69
C CYS A 9 -7.31 4.84 44.52
N ILE A 10 -7.76 4.11 45.56
CA ILE A 10 -6.86 3.29 46.40
C ILE A 10 -6.34 2.08 45.62
N THR A 11 -7.17 1.43 44.79
CA THR A 11 -6.74 0.32 43.95
C THR A 11 -5.78 0.76 42.84
N LEU A 12 -5.96 1.96 42.28
CA LEU A 12 -5.04 2.52 41.27
C LEU A 12 -3.67 2.86 41.88
N LEU A 13 -3.66 3.45 43.09
CA LEU A 13 -2.42 3.76 43.81
C LEU A 13 -1.65 2.50 44.23
N ALA A 14 -2.36 1.45 44.65
CA ALA A 14 -1.75 0.16 44.98
C ALA A 14 -1.12 -0.52 43.75
N LEU A 15 -1.76 -0.42 42.57
CA LEU A 15 -1.23 -0.96 41.32
C LEU A 15 0.06 -0.23 40.88
N VAL A 16 0.08 1.10 40.98
CA VAL A 16 1.26 1.93 40.63
C VAL A 16 2.43 1.65 41.57
N LEU A 17 2.16 1.50 42.88
CA LEU A 17 3.19 1.11 43.86
C LEU A 17 3.75 -0.29 43.61
N LEU A 18 2.90 -1.26 43.22
CA LEU A 18 3.34 -2.61 42.89
C LEU A 18 4.29 -2.61 41.67
N VAL A 19 3.95 -1.86 40.62
CA VAL A 19 4.78 -1.73 39.42
C VAL A 19 6.13 -1.08 39.74
N LEU A 20 6.15 -0.04 40.60
CA LEU A 20 7.38 0.61 41.05
C LEU A 20 8.27 -0.31 41.89
N VAL A 21 7.69 -1.12 42.78
CA VAL A 21 8.47 -2.07 43.58
C VAL A 21 9.08 -3.16 42.70
N ILE A 22 8.34 -3.66 41.71
CA ILE A 22 8.83 -4.67 40.77
C ILE A 22 9.98 -4.12 39.92
N THR A 23 9.89 -2.89 39.42
CA THR A 23 10.99 -2.27 38.67
C THR A 23 12.23 -2.04 39.53
N VAL A 24 12.07 -1.58 40.78
CA VAL A 24 13.21 -1.40 41.69
C VAL A 24 13.88 -2.75 42.03
N VAL A 25 13.11 -3.80 42.31
CA VAL A 25 13.66 -5.13 42.61
C VAL A 25 14.39 -5.72 41.40
N LEU A 26 13.86 -5.53 40.18
CA LEU A 26 14.52 -6.00 38.95
C LEU A 26 15.82 -5.25 38.67
N THR A 27 15.91 -3.96 39.02
CA THR A 27 17.17 -3.18 38.87
C THR A 27 18.23 -3.52 39.92
N VAL A 28 17.84 -4.07 41.08
CA VAL A 28 18.78 -4.47 42.15
C VAL A 28 19.36 -5.86 41.92
N LEU A 29 18.76 -6.67 41.03
CA LEU A 29 19.15 -8.07 40.80
C LEU A 29 20.04 -8.30 39.58
N THR A 30 20.53 -7.25 38.91
CA THR A 30 21.53 -7.38 37.83
C THR A 30 22.94 -7.13 38.37
N PRO A 31 23.85 -8.12 38.41
CA PRO A 31 25.25 -7.89 38.75
C PRO A 31 26.03 -7.42 37.51
N GLU A 32 26.72 -6.29 37.63
CA GLU A 32 27.82 -5.88 36.74
C GLU A 32 29.18 -6.40 37.23
N ASP A 33 30.15 -6.34 36.30
CA ASP A 33 31.61 -6.44 36.43
C ASP A 33 32.24 -7.85 36.32
N SER A 34 33.33 -8.10 35.57
CA SER A 34 34.41 -7.21 35.11
C SER A 34 35.30 -7.85 34.01
N SER A 35 36.03 -6.95 33.33
CA SER A 35 37.18 -7.07 32.42
C SER A 35 38.27 -8.11 32.73
N PHE A 36 38.95 -8.65 31.71
CA PHE A 36 40.41 -8.92 31.74
C PHE A 36 41.09 -8.94 30.35
N ARG A 37 42.34 -8.46 30.32
CA ARG A 37 43.25 -8.22 29.18
C ARG A 37 43.85 -9.49 28.53
N SER A 38 44.27 -9.33 27.26
CA SER A 38 45.17 -10.19 26.45
C SER A 38 46.62 -10.23 26.99
N PRO A 39 47.47 -11.25 26.70
CA PRO A 39 48.34 -11.21 25.50
C PRO A 39 48.80 -12.57 24.86
N LEU A 40 49.38 -12.46 23.65
CA LEU A 40 50.41 -13.31 23.00
C LEU A 40 50.04 -14.62 22.28
N GLY A 41 50.56 -14.79 21.03
CA GLY A 41 50.73 -16.10 20.40
C GLY A 41 50.84 -16.14 18.87
N SER A 42 51.99 -15.74 18.32
CA SER A 42 52.40 -15.83 16.91
C SER A 42 52.69 -17.25 16.38
N LYS A 43 52.46 -17.49 15.06
CA LYS A 43 53.33 -18.24 14.09
C LYS A 43 52.66 -18.21 12.69
N LEU A 44 53.23 -17.58 11.64
CA LEU A 44 54.31 -18.05 10.71
C LEU A 44 53.86 -19.31 9.93
N PHE A 45 53.79 -19.44 8.59
CA PHE A 45 54.52 -18.94 7.39
C PHE A 45 53.69 -19.31 6.10
N PRO A 46 54.20 -19.33 4.84
CA PRO A 46 54.16 -18.25 3.84
C PRO A 46 53.43 -18.63 2.52
N GLY A 47 53.31 -17.66 1.60
CA GLY A 47 52.72 -17.87 0.27
C GLY A 47 53.69 -18.31 -0.83
N ARG A 48 53.15 -18.58 -2.04
CA ARG A 48 53.77 -18.27 -3.34
C ARG A 48 52.76 -18.36 -4.49
N LYS A 49 52.97 -17.50 -5.48
CA LYS A 49 52.29 -17.37 -6.78
C LYS A 49 52.74 -18.44 -7.79
N ASP A 50 51.93 -18.75 -8.80
CA ASP A 50 52.08 -18.30 -10.21
C ASP A 50 51.23 -19.14 -11.18
N ASP A 51 50.68 -18.45 -12.19
CA ASP A 51 50.39 -18.80 -13.59
C ASP A 51 49.76 -20.14 -14.01
N ASN A 52 48.71 -20.06 -14.86
CA ASN A 52 48.80 -20.55 -16.24
C ASN A 52 47.58 -20.23 -17.15
N HIS A 53 47.93 -20.19 -18.44
CA HIS A 53 47.22 -19.77 -19.65
C HIS A 53 46.05 -20.67 -20.14
N VAL A 54 45.23 -20.05 -21.02
CA VAL A 54 44.10 -20.54 -21.83
C VAL A 54 44.55 -21.58 -22.92
N PRO A 55 43.64 -22.31 -23.59
CA PRO A 55 43.11 -21.82 -24.88
C PRO A 55 41.61 -22.10 -25.17
N ARG A 56 41.05 -21.22 -26.03
CA ARG A 56 39.76 -21.32 -26.72
C ARG A 56 39.78 -22.39 -27.82
N GLU A 57 38.63 -23.03 -28.06
CA GLU A 57 38.28 -23.57 -29.38
C GLU A 57 36.85 -23.15 -29.78
N ASP A 58 36.74 -22.59 -30.99
CA ASP A 58 35.53 -22.35 -31.76
C ASP A 58 34.99 -23.68 -32.32
N TYR A 59 33.66 -23.82 -32.49
CA TYR A 59 33.02 -24.07 -33.79
C TYR A 59 31.50 -24.38 -33.68
N LYS A 60 30.75 -23.63 -34.51
CA LYS A 60 29.57 -24.01 -35.34
C LYS A 60 28.13 -23.73 -34.88
N LYS A 61 27.59 -22.79 -35.67
CA LYS A 61 26.35 -22.84 -36.49
C LYS A 61 25.11 -22.10 -35.96
N HIS A 62 25.00 -20.87 -36.45
CA HIS A 62 23.73 -20.22 -36.77
C HIS A 62 22.78 -21.14 -37.54
N ASN A 63 21.57 -21.29 -37.01
CA ASN A 63 20.33 -21.40 -37.77
C ASN A 63 19.32 -20.45 -37.12
N GLN A 64 19.26 -19.21 -37.62
CA GLN A 64 18.19 -18.28 -37.28
C GLN A 64 16.93 -18.69 -38.04
N VAL A 65 15.92 -19.16 -37.31
CA VAL A 65 14.53 -19.20 -37.80
C VAL A 65 13.94 -17.81 -37.59
N LYS A 66 14.00 -16.96 -38.61
CA LYS A 66 13.33 -15.65 -38.70
C LYS A 66 11.82 -15.82 -38.95
N MET A 67 11.08 -16.38 -38.00
CA MET A 67 9.60 -16.42 -38.06
C MET A 67 8.88 -15.90 -36.80
N ASN A 68 9.61 -15.48 -35.75
CA ASN A 68 8.99 -15.02 -34.49
C ASN A 68 9.02 -13.49 -34.27
N ASP A 69 9.75 -12.73 -35.09
CA ASP A 69 9.96 -11.29 -34.86
C ASP A 69 8.84 -10.42 -35.45
N THR A 70 8.34 -10.80 -36.63
CA THR A 70 7.24 -10.10 -37.32
C THR A 70 5.90 -10.25 -36.58
N THR A 71 5.58 -11.46 -36.11
CA THR A 71 4.34 -11.74 -35.35
C THR A 71 4.29 -11.06 -33.99
N LYS A 72 5.44 -10.87 -33.33
CA LYS A 72 5.53 -10.09 -32.09
C LYS A 72 5.34 -8.60 -32.38
N SER A 73 5.99 -8.07 -33.42
CA SER A 73 5.84 -6.68 -33.85
C SER A 73 4.40 -6.32 -34.26
N ASP A 74 3.69 -7.23 -34.92
CA ASP A 74 2.30 -6.98 -35.34
C ASP A 74 1.32 -7.03 -34.16
N LYS A 75 1.52 -7.95 -33.20
CA LYS A 75 0.74 -7.98 -31.94
C LYS A 75 0.98 -6.73 -31.09
N ASP A 76 2.22 -6.25 -31.03
CA ASP A 76 2.57 -5.03 -30.30
C ASP A 76 1.91 -3.79 -30.93
N LYS A 77 1.85 -3.72 -32.27
CA LYS A 77 1.12 -2.66 -32.99
C LYS A 77 -0.38 -2.72 -32.77
N GLU A 78 -0.97 -3.91 -32.76
CA GLU A 78 -2.40 -4.10 -32.51
C GLU A 78 -2.75 -3.71 -31.06
N LEU A 79 -1.90 -4.10 -30.10
CA LEU A 79 -2.03 -3.69 -28.71
C LEU A 79 -1.92 -2.16 -28.58
N GLU A 80 -0.92 -1.53 -29.17
CA GLU A 80 -0.78 -0.06 -29.17
C GLU A 80 -1.98 0.65 -29.83
N ALA A 81 -2.50 0.12 -30.93
CA ALA A 81 -3.71 0.64 -31.56
C ALA A 81 -4.95 0.50 -30.65
N SER A 82 -5.05 -0.59 -29.89
CA SER A 82 -6.07 -0.78 -28.87
C SER A 82 -5.90 0.20 -27.70
N LEU A 83 -4.67 0.43 -27.25
CA LEU A 83 -4.37 1.32 -26.13
C LEU A 83 -4.73 2.79 -26.42
N ARG A 84 -4.68 3.22 -27.69
CA ARG A 84 -5.12 4.55 -28.14
C ARG A 84 -6.61 4.80 -27.95
N LYS A 85 -7.42 3.76 -27.72
CA LYS A 85 -8.85 3.90 -27.41
C LYS A 85 -9.09 4.34 -25.96
N PHE A 86 -8.11 4.17 -25.08
CA PHE A 86 -8.17 4.63 -23.69
C PHE A 86 -7.59 6.05 -23.55
N PRO A 87 -8.04 6.83 -22.57
CA PRO A 87 -7.36 8.07 -22.22
C PRO A 87 -5.89 7.79 -21.85
N PRO A 88 -4.95 8.72 -22.05
CA PRO A 88 -3.58 8.56 -21.57
C PRO A 88 -3.55 8.40 -20.04
N PRO A 89 -2.57 7.68 -19.49
CA PRO A 89 -2.48 7.47 -18.04
C PRO A 89 -2.02 8.75 -17.37
N ASN A 90 -2.69 9.16 -16.30
CA ASN A 90 -2.24 10.26 -15.45
C ASN A 90 -1.34 9.70 -14.34
N TYR A 91 -0.02 9.88 -14.48
CA TYR A 91 0.97 9.40 -13.51
C TYR A 91 1.03 10.20 -12.20
N TYR A 92 0.19 11.24 -12.04
CA TYR A 92 -0.03 11.93 -10.77
C TYR A 92 -1.27 11.41 -10.03
N LEU A 93 -1.98 10.45 -10.61
CA LEU A 93 -3.14 9.78 -10.02
C LEU A 93 -2.80 8.33 -9.71
N HIS A 94 -2.75 8.01 -8.42
CA HIS A 94 -2.38 6.69 -7.92
C HIS A 94 -3.63 5.99 -7.38
N ALA A 95 -3.73 4.66 -7.48
CA ALA A 95 -4.81 3.89 -6.86
C ALA A 95 -4.27 2.74 -6.02
N PHE A 96 -4.75 2.60 -4.78
CA PHE A 96 -4.40 1.45 -3.93
C PHE A 96 -4.98 0.17 -4.52
N TYR A 97 -4.14 -0.85 -4.64
CA TYR A 97 -4.42 -2.07 -5.40
C TYR A 97 -3.99 -3.32 -4.63
N TYR A 98 -4.86 -4.32 -4.58
CA TYR A 98 -4.70 -5.50 -3.74
C TYR A 98 -4.68 -6.76 -4.60
N THR A 99 -3.65 -7.61 -4.40
CA THR A 99 -3.44 -8.87 -5.13
C THR A 99 -3.66 -10.10 -4.26
N TRP A 100 -4.47 -9.98 -3.21
CA TRP A 100 -4.65 -11.03 -2.20
C TRP A 100 -5.84 -11.97 -2.45
N TYR A 101 -6.64 -11.70 -3.48
CA TYR A 101 -7.82 -12.50 -3.81
C TYR A 101 -7.41 -13.81 -4.48
N GLY A 102 -7.99 -14.93 -4.05
CA GLY A 102 -7.73 -16.26 -4.61
C GLY A 102 -8.98 -17.08 -4.83
N ASN A 103 -8.95 -18.04 -5.76
CA ASN A 103 -10.06 -18.94 -6.05
C ASN A 103 -9.61 -20.41 -6.26
N PRO A 104 -10.52 -21.40 -6.19
CA PRO A 104 -10.16 -22.81 -6.30
C PRO A 104 -9.40 -23.20 -7.57
N LYS A 105 -9.61 -22.49 -8.68
CA LYS A 105 -9.00 -22.82 -9.96
C LYS A 105 -7.50 -22.46 -10.01
N PHE A 106 -7.12 -21.32 -9.44
CA PHE A 106 -5.73 -20.82 -9.51
C PHE A 106 -4.96 -21.01 -8.19
N ASP A 107 -5.67 -21.06 -7.07
CA ASP A 107 -5.09 -21.04 -5.71
C ASP A 107 -5.47 -22.30 -4.91
N GLY A 108 -6.30 -23.20 -5.47
CA GLY A 108 -6.77 -24.42 -4.81
C GLY A 108 -7.85 -24.21 -3.75
N LYS A 109 -8.09 -22.97 -3.32
CA LYS A 109 -9.15 -22.55 -2.40
C LYS A 109 -9.51 -21.08 -2.63
N TYR A 110 -10.61 -20.62 -2.03
CA TYR A 110 -10.86 -19.20 -1.91
C TYR A 110 -9.90 -18.58 -0.88
N ILE A 111 -9.42 -17.37 -1.18
CA ILE A 111 -8.59 -16.54 -0.30
C ILE A 111 -9.15 -15.12 -0.36
N HIS A 112 -9.25 -14.46 0.79
CA HIS A 112 -9.95 -13.17 1.01
C HIS A 112 -11.46 -13.19 0.71
N TRP A 113 -11.95 -13.84 -0.35
CA TRP A 113 -13.39 -13.90 -0.62
C TRP A 113 -14.18 -14.59 0.50
N ASN A 114 -13.58 -15.61 1.11
CA ASN A 114 -14.07 -16.35 2.27
C ASN A 114 -13.58 -15.72 3.59
N HIS A 115 -13.56 -14.39 3.68
CA HIS A 115 -13.08 -13.70 4.87
C HIS A 115 -13.93 -14.07 6.11
N PRO A 116 -13.35 -14.20 7.31
CA PRO A 116 -14.12 -14.32 8.55
C PRO A 116 -14.69 -12.96 8.99
N GLN A 117 -15.84 -12.96 9.64
CA GLN A 117 -16.32 -11.79 10.35
C GLN A 117 -15.45 -11.53 11.57
N LEU A 118 -14.89 -10.32 11.65
CA LEU A 118 -13.94 -9.93 12.68
C LEU A 118 -14.68 -9.57 13.98
N PRO A 119 -14.26 -10.15 15.11
CA PRO A 119 -14.84 -9.81 16.40
C PRO A 119 -14.54 -8.34 16.75
N HIS A 120 -15.47 -7.70 17.45
CA HIS A 120 -15.18 -6.43 18.10
C HIS A 120 -14.13 -6.64 19.21
N TRP A 121 -13.26 -5.66 19.45
CA TRP A 121 -12.20 -5.76 20.47
C TRP A 121 -12.74 -5.89 21.91
N ASP A 122 -13.90 -5.29 22.19
CA ASP A 122 -14.72 -5.56 23.38
C ASP A 122 -15.49 -6.87 23.22
N SER A 123 -15.21 -7.85 24.08
CA SER A 123 -15.79 -9.19 24.04
C SER A 123 -17.30 -9.22 24.30
N GLU A 124 -17.86 -8.27 25.06
CA GLU A 124 -19.30 -8.18 25.31
C GLU A 124 -20.05 -7.59 24.12
N VAL A 125 -19.38 -6.73 23.34
CA VAL A 125 -19.89 -6.26 22.05
C VAL A 125 -19.77 -7.37 21.00
N ALA A 126 -18.65 -8.09 20.97
CA ALA A 126 -18.40 -9.16 20.00
C ALA A 126 -19.47 -10.27 20.04
N LYS A 127 -20.00 -10.60 21.23
CA LYS A 127 -21.10 -11.57 21.40
C LYS A 127 -22.42 -11.17 20.71
N ARG A 128 -22.58 -9.90 20.32
CA ARG A 128 -23.80 -9.38 19.68
C ARG A 128 -23.79 -9.51 18.17
N TYR A 129 -22.66 -9.89 17.59
CA TYR A 129 -22.48 -9.96 16.15
C TYR A 129 -22.07 -11.37 15.72
N PRO A 130 -22.45 -11.79 14.51
CA PRO A 130 -22.01 -13.06 13.96
C PRO A 130 -20.49 -13.04 13.74
N GLN A 131 -19.89 -14.23 13.84
CA GLN A 131 -18.45 -14.49 13.66
C GLN A 131 -18.28 -15.61 12.63
N GLU A 132 -19.07 -15.54 11.57
CA GLU A 132 -19.11 -16.56 10.53
C GLU A 132 -18.06 -16.30 9.47
N THR A 133 -17.66 -17.35 8.76
CA THR A 133 -16.78 -17.23 7.60
C THR A 133 -17.63 -17.25 6.35
N HIS A 134 -17.43 -16.28 5.46
CA HIS A 134 -18.18 -16.20 4.22
C HIS A 134 -17.93 -17.44 3.33
N ASN A 135 -18.94 -17.86 2.56
CA ASN A 135 -18.89 -19.04 1.69
C ASN A 135 -19.06 -18.71 0.19
N PRO A 136 -17.97 -18.39 -0.53
CA PRO A 136 -18.01 -18.10 -1.97
C PRO A 136 -18.45 -19.31 -2.81
N PRO A 137 -19.05 -19.10 -4.01
CA PRO A 137 -19.09 -17.84 -4.75
C PRO A 137 -20.33 -16.97 -4.48
N GLU A 138 -21.31 -17.46 -3.71
CA GLU A 138 -22.59 -16.75 -3.51
C GLU A 138 -22.57 -15.81 -2.30
N ASP A 139 -21.70 -16.08 -1.32
CA ASP A 139 -21.50 -15.30 -0.10
C ASP A 139 -20.03 -14.89 0.02
N LEU A 140 -19.74 -13.61 -0.21
CA LEU A 140 -18.39 -13.03 -0.19
C LEU A 140 -18.25 -12.13 1.04
N GLY A 141 -17.03 -12.00 1.54
CA GLY A 141 -16.64 -10.94 2.49
C GLY A 141 -16.61 -9.56 1.87
N SER A 142 -17.69 -9.14 1.21
CA SER A 142 -17.87 -7.81 0.65
C SER A 142 -19.34 -7.43 0.65
N ASN A 143 -19.62 -6.14 0.78
CA ASN A 143 -20.96 -5.60 0.62
C ASN A 143 -21.36 -5.38 -0.85
N PHE A 144 -20.42 -5.51 -1.80
CA PHE A 144 -20.65 -5.41 -3.24
C PHE A 144 -20.18 -6.69 -3.95
N TYR A 145 -20.67 -6.94 -5.16
CA TYR A 145 -20.26 -8.10 -5.95
C TYR A 145 -19.42 -7.71 -7.19
N PRO A 146 -18.19 -8.24 -7.36
CA PRO A 146 -17.35 -7.93 -8.52
C PRO A 146 -17.98 -8.38 -9.84
N SER A 147 -17.87 -7.56 -10.89
CA SER A 147 -18.32 -7.97 -12.23
C SER A 147 -17.54 -9.17 -12.78
N LEU A 148 -16.30 -9.33 -12.33
CA LEU A 148 -15.39 -10.44 -12.66
C LEU A 148 -15.63 -11.68 -11.77
N GLY A 149 -16.59 -11.63 -10.85
CA GLY A 149 -16.83 -12.67 -9.84
C GLY A 149 -15.72 -12.78 -8.78
N PRO A 150 -15.76 -13.81 -7.91
CA PRO A 150 -14.70 -14.06 -6.93
C PRO A 150 -13.45 -14.60 -7.64
N TYR A 151 -12.70 -13.66 -8.21
CA TYR A 151 -11.55 -13.90 -9.07
C TYR A 151 -10.29 -14.31 -8.31
N SER A 152 -9.27 -14.77 -9.03
CA SER A 152 -7.92 -14.92 -8.50
C SER A 152 -7.03 -13.79 -8.99
N SER A 153 -6.25 -13.21 -8.10
CA SER A 153 -5.23 -12.21 -8.43
C SER A 153 -4.03 -12.81 -9.17
N ARG A 154 -3.93 -14.15 -9.19
CA ARG A 154 -2.92 -14.91 -9.96
C ARG A 154 -3.36 -15.18 -11.40
N ASP A 155 -4.62 -14.94 -11.74
CA ASP A 155 -5.13 -15.14 -13.10
C ASP A 155 -4.65 -13.98 -14.01
N PRO A 156 -3.82 -14.26 -15.04
CA PRO A 156 -3.36 -13.21 -15.94
C PRO A 156 -4.49 -12.45 -16.65
N SER A 157 -5.62 -13.12 -16.92
CA SER A 157 -6.77 -12.47 -17.58
C SER A 157 -7.47 -11.45 -16.68
N ILE A 158 -7.43 -11.67 -15.36
CA ILE A 158 -7.95 -10.74 -14.37
C ILE A 158 -7.02 -9.53 -14.26
N LEU A 159 -5.71 -9.74 -14.23
CA LEU A 159 -4.74 -8.64 -14.25
C LEU A 159 -4.89 -7.78 -15.52
N GLU A 160 -5.08 -8.40 -16.69
CA GLU A 160 -5.33 -7.65 -17.93
C GLU A 160 -6.65 -6.86 -17.88
N ALA A 161 -7.73 -7.47 -17.35
CA ALA A 161 -9.00 -6.79 -17.14
C ALA A 161 -8.87 -5.60 -16.17
N HIS A 162 -8.08 -5.74 -15.10
CA HIS A 162 -7.81 -4.66 -14.15
C HIS A 162 -7.05 -3.51 -14.82
N MET A 163 -5.99 -3.80 -15.60
CA MET A 163 -5.27 -2.76 -16.33
C MET A 163 -6.19 -2.04 -17.33
N HIS A 164 -7.06 -2.76 -18.02
CA HIS A 164 -8.07 -2.14 -18.89
C HIS A 164 -8.98 -1.17 -18.12
N GLN A 165 -9.45 -1.55 -16.92
CA GLN A 165 -10.27 -0.68 -16.07
C GLN A 165 -9.49 0.54 -15.57
N LEU A 166 -8.24 0.38 -15.14
CA LEU A 166 -7.34 1.47 -14.73
C LEU A 166 -7.10 2.46 -15.88
N ARG A 167 -6.88 1.96 -17.10
CA ARG A 167 -6.77 2.78 -18.31
C ARG A 167 -8.06 3.50 -18.64
N THR A 168 -9.22 2.85 -18.45
CA THR A 168 -10.53 3.51 -18.60
C THR A 168 -10.69 4.68 -17.63
N ALA A 169 -10.16 4.55 -16.40
CA ALA A 169 -10.16 5.57 -15.37
C ALA A 169 -9.07 6.65 -15.53
N ALA A 170 -8.19 6.54 -16.54
CA ALA A 170 -6.99 7.37 -16.72
C ALA A 170 -6.01 7.33 -15.53
N ILE A 171 -6.06 6.29 -14.69
CA ILE A 171 -5.09 6.09 -13.61
C ILE A 171 -3.77 5.66 -14.24
N GLY A 172 -2.66 6.25 -13.81
CA GLY A 172 -1.33 5.91 -14.32
C GLY A 172 -0.48 5.07 -13.39
N VAL A 173 -0.80 5.03 -12.09
CA VAL A 173 -0.01 4.31 -11.09
C VAL A 173 -0.91 3.48 -10.19
N ILE A 174 -0.56 2.23 -9.95
CA ILE A 174 -1.10 1.46 -8.83
C ILE A 174 -0.11 1.49 -7.67
N ALA A 175 -0.62 1.71 -6.46
CA ALA A 175 0.11 1.52 -5.21
C ALA A 175 -0.24 0.13 -4.69
N LEU A 176 0.62 -0.85 -4.97
CA LEU A 176 0.41 -2.25 -4.66
C LEU A 176 0.56 -2.49 -3.15
N SER A 177 -0.50 -2.97 -2.49
CA SER A 177 -0.42 -3.51 -1.13
C SER A 177 0.61 -4.65 -1.09
N TRP A 178 1.62 -4.52 -0.25
CA TRP A 178 2.77 -5.40 -0.27
C TRP A 178 3.21 -5.83 1.14
N TYR A 179 3.39 -7.15 1.27
CA TYR A 179 4.05 -7.82 2.38
C TYR A 179 5.36 -8.46 1.91
N PRO A 180 6.35 -8.62 2.81
CA PRO A 180 7.58 -9.34 2.49
C PRO A 180 7.33 -10.77 2.01
N PRO A 181 8.27 -11.36 1.24
CA PRO A 181 8.14 -12.74 0.79
C PRO A 181 7.89 -13.70 1.95
N ASN A 182 6.93 -14.62 1.76
CA ASN A 182 6.48 -15.58 2.77
C ASN A 182 5.74 -14.96 3.98
N MET A 183 5.37 -13.68 3.90
CA MET A 183 4.46 -13.02 4.83
C MET A 183 3.16 -12.62 4.10
N SER A 184 2.11 -12.37 4.87
CA SER A 184 0.79 -11.93 4.44
C SER A 184 0.09 -11.21 5.60
N ASP A 185 -1.09 -10.66 5.34
CA ASP A 185 -2.04 -10.33 6.40
C ASP A 185 -2.62 -11.60 7.05
N ASP A 186 -3.40 -11.40 8.12
CA ASP A 186 -3.95 -12.48 8.95
C ASP A 186 -5.00 -13.37 8.23
N ASN A 187 -5.54 -12.93 7.10
CA ASN A 187 -6.62 -13.60 6.35
C ASN A 187 -6.20 -13.99 4.92
N GLY A 188 -4.94 -13.72 4.54
CA GLY A 188 -4.41 -13.91 3.21
C GLY A 188 -3.30 -14.95 3.10
N GLU A 189 -2.63 -14.94 1.93
CA GLU A 189 -1.41 -15.70 1.66
C GLU A 189 -0.37 -14.80 0.98
N SER A 190 0.88 -15.26 0.88
CA SER A 190 1.96 -14.42 0.34
C SER A 190 1.77 -14.06 -1.13
N THR A 191 1.74 -12.77 -1.42
CA THR A 191 1.44 -12.19 -2.74
C THR A 191 2.67 -11.75 -3.54
N ASP A 192 3.86 -11.69 -2.94
CA ASP A 192 5.09 -11.20 -3.62
C ASP A 192 5.42 -11.98 -4.91
N SER A 193 5.07 -13.26 -4.97
CA SER A 193 5.24 -14.10 -6.16
C SER A 193 4.42 -13.64 -7.38
N ILE A 194 3.38 -12.82 -7.20
CA ILE A 194 2.52 -12.28 -8.27
C ILE A 194 3.16 -11.06 -8.92
N VAL A 195 4.06 -10.37 -8.21
CA VAL A 195 4.61 -9.05 -8.62
C VAL A 195 5.29 -9.06 -10.00
N PRO A 196 6.11 -10.06 -10.39
CA PRO A 196 6.68 -10.11 -11.73
C PRO A 196 5.61 -10.10 -12.84
N LEU A 197 4.58 -10.95 -12.71
CA LEU A 197 3.48 -11.01 -13.67
C LEU A 197 2.68 -9.71 -13.71
N LEU A 198 2.41 -9.11 -12.54
CA LEU A 198 1.72 -7.82 -12.44
C LEU A 198 2.50 -6.72 -13.17
N LEU A 199 3.82 -6.67 -13.00
CA LEU A 199 4.70 -5.70 -13.65
C LEU A 199 4.68 -5.87 -15.18
N ASP A 200 4.79 -7.10 -15.68
CA ASP A 200 4.70 -7.40 -17.12
C ASP A 200 3.37 -6.94 -17.71
N VAL A 201 2.26 -7.24 -17.02
CA VAL A 201 0.92 -6.84 -17.45
C VAL A 201 0.73 -5.32 -17.36
N ALA A 202 1.19 -4.67 -16.28
CA ALA A 202 1.13 -3.22 -16.14
C ALA A 202 1.91 -2.50 -17.25
N GLN A 203 3.09 -3.00 -17.63
CA GLN A 203 3.88 -2.45 -18.75
C GLN A 203 3.12 -2.47 -20.06
N LYS A 204 2.44 -3.57 -20.39
CA LYS A 204 1.63 -3.68 -21.62
C LYS A 204 0.59 -2.57 -21.74
N TYR A 205 0.10 -2.04 -20.62
CA TYR A 205 -0.92 -1.01 -20.59
C TYR A 205 -0.37 0.39 -20.26
N HIS A 206 0.95 0.56 -20.15
CA HIS A 206 1.58 1.83 -19.71
C HIS A 206 1.15 2.26 -18.30
N ILE A 207 0.84 1.30 -17.42
CA ILE A 207 0.60 1.53 -16.00
C ILE A 207 1.92 1.34 -15.23
N LYS A 208 2.15 2.18 -14.21
CA LYS A 208 3.30 2.04 -13.31
C LYS A 208 2.88 1.42 -11.98
N VAL A 209 3.83 0.79 -11.31
CA VAL A 209 3.63 0.11 -10.02
C VAL A 209 4.53 0.76 -8.97
N ALA A 210 3.92 1.42 -8.01
CA ALA A 210 4.52 1.81 -6.73
C ALA A 210 4.14 0.77 -5.66
N PHE A 211 4.82 0.81 -4.51
CA PHE A 211 4.59 -0.14 -3.42
C PHE A 211 3.98 0.55 -2.21
N HIS A 212 2.99 -0.10 -1.62
CA HIS A 212 2.32 0.27 -0.38
C HIS A 212 2.69 -0.75 0.68
N ILE A 213 3.69 -0.41 1.49
CA ILE A 213 4.28 -1.31 2.49
C ILE A 213 3.32 -1.42 3.67
N GLU A 214 2.74 -2.60 3.83
CA GLU A 214 1.79 -2.93 4.89
C GLU A 214 2.49 -3.11 6.24
N PRO A 215 1.74 -3.07 7.37
CA PRO A 215 2.27 -3.47 8.66
C PRO A 215 2.46 -4.99 8.70
N TYR A 216 3.71 -5.43 8.64
CA TYR A 216 4.09 -6.83 8.85
C TYR A 216 4.71 -7.05 10.23
N LYS A 217 4.62 -8.28 10.73
CA LYS A 217 5.18 -8.66 12.04
C LYS A 217 6.68 -8.36 12.10
N GLY A 218 7.10 -7.60 13.10
CA GLY A 218 8.50 -7.24 13.28
C GLY A 218 8.99 -6.14 12.34
N ARG A 219 8.10 -5.35 11.75
CA ARG A 219 8.48 -4.17 10.96
C ARG A 219 9.22 -3.15 11.82
N ASP A 220 10.47 -2.87 11.43
CA ASP A 220 11.41 -1.96 12.05
C ASP A 220 12.32 -1.30 10.99
N GLU A 221 13.25 -0.44 11.39
CA GLU A 221 14.12 0.28 10.45
C GLU A 221 15.02 -0.65 9.62
N VAL A 222 15.47 -1.77 10.21
CA VAL A 222 16.39 -2.72 9.58
C VAL A 222 15.65 -3.58 8.55
N SER A 223 14.48 -4.11 8.92
CA SER A 223 13.65 -4.90 8.01
C SER A 223 13.09 -4.05 6.88
N VAL A 224 12.70 -2.80 7.12
CA VAL A 224 12.25 -1.90 6.05
C VAL A 224 13.40 -1.61 5.08
N TYR A 225 14.62 -1.34 5.57
CA TYR A 225 15.81 -1.23 4.70
C TYR A 225 15.99 -2.47 3.82
N ALA A 226 15.98 -3.66 4.43
CA ALA A 226 16.17 -4.92 3.72
C ALA A 226 15.08 -5.16 2.67
N ASN A 227 13.83 -4.82 2.98
CA ASN A 227 12.69 -4.95 2.08
C ASN A 227 12.73 -3.95 0.91
N VAL A 228 13.13 -2.70 1.17
CA VAL A 228 13.34 -1.70 0.11
C VAL A 228 14.46 -2.16 -0.83
N LYS A 229 15.59 -2.60 -0.26
CA LYS A 229 16.69 -3.19 -1.04
C LYS A 229 16.19 -4.35 -1.91
N TYR A 230 15.45 -5.30 -1.32
CA TYR A 230 14.88 -6.45 -2.04
C TYR A 230 13.98 -6.02 -3.21
N ILE A 231 13.05 -5.09 -2.96
CA ILE A 231 12.13 -4.58 -3.99
C ILE A 231 12.92 -3.94 -5.14
N LEU A 232 13.93 -3.12 -4.84
CA LEU A 232 14.71 -2.43 -5.85
C LEU A 232 15.63 -3.38 -6.63
N GLU A 233 16.29 -4.32 -5.97
CA GLU A 233 17.14 -5.32 -6.64
C GLU A 233 16.31 -6.27 -7.51
N LYS A 234 15.12 -6.67 -7.05
CA LYS A 234 14.29 -7.66 -7.76
C LYS A 234 13.42 -7.03 -8.86
N TYR A 235 12.88 -5.83 -8.63
CA TYR A 235 11.86 -5.23 -9.48
C TYR A 235 12.25 -3.86 -10.05
N GLY A 236 13.27 -3.19 -9.50
CA GLY A 236 13.59 -1.80 -9.82
C GLY A 236 13.89 -1.57 -11.30
N GLU A 237 14.54 -2.51 -11.98
CA GLU A 237 14.87 -2.38 -13.42
C GLU A 237 13.68 -2.60 -14.35
N HIS A 238 12.52 -3.04 -13.82
CA HIS A 238 11.35 -3.28 -14.65
C HIS A 238 10.78 -1.94 -15.19
N PRO A 239 10.44 -1.82 -16.50
CA PRO A 239 9.94 -0.57 -17.08
C PRO A 239 8.63 -0.05 -16.46
N ALA A 240 7.82 -0.93 -15.88
CA ALA A 240 6.61 -0.57 -15.12
C ALA A 240 6.90 -0.10 -13.68
N PHE A 241 8.11 -0.28 -13.15
CA PHE A 241 8.42 0.16 -11.78
C PHE A 241 8.34 1.69 -11.68
N PHE A 242 7.51 2.20 -10.77
CA PHE A 242 7.26 3.62 -10.65
C PHE A 242 8.46 4.36 -10.05
N ARG A 243 8.85 5.44 -10.70
CA ARG A 243 9.79 6.42 -10.16
C ARG A 243 9.25 7.82 -10.39
N TYR A 244 9.48 8.70 -9.42
CA TYR A 244 9.12 10.10 -9.51
C TYR A 244 10.36 10.98 -9.65
N ARG A 245 10.29 11.98 -10.53
CA ARG A 245 11.34 12.98 -10.66
C ARG A 245 11.09 14.08 -9.65
N THR A 246 11.96 14.17 -8.65
CA THR A 246 11.91 15.22 -7.62
C THR A 246 12.23 16.60 -8.21
N ASN A 247 11.95 17.65 -7.44
CA ASN A 247 12.31 19.03 -7.79
C ASN A 247 13.83 19.24 -7.94
N THR A 248 14.65 18.38 -7.35
CA THR A 248 16.12 18.36 -7.53
C THR A 248 16.57 17.61 -8.77
N GLY A 249 15.63 17.07 -9.57
CA GLY A 249 15.90 16.35 -10.81
C GLY A 249 16.21 14.85 -10.62
N LYS A 250 16.35 14.37 -9.38
CA LYS A 250 16.58 12.95 -9.08
C LYS A 250 15.34 12.12 -9.42
N LEU A 251 15.55 10.97 -10.06
CA LEU A 251 14.48 10.02 -10.37
C LEU A 251 14.51 8.91 -9.32
N LEU A 252 13.55 8.91 -8.39
CA LEU A 252 13.54 8.03 -7.22
C LEU A 252 12.30 7.14 -7.18
N PRO A 253 12.41 5.89 -6.70
CA PRO A 253 11.27 5.05 -6.30
C PRO A 253 10.34 5.78 -5.31
N LEU A 254 9.07 5.42 -5.25
CA LEU A 254 8.12 5.94 -4.25
C LEU A 254 7.45 4.79 -3.51
N PHE A 255 7.48 4.87 -2.18
CA PHE A 255 6.88 3.92 -1.24
C PHE A 255 5.86 4.63 -0.35
N TYR A 256 4.64 4.11 -0.32
CA TYR A 256 3.68 4.43 0.74
C TYR A 256 3.93 3.51 1.92
N VAL A 257 3.86 4.03 3.15
CA VAL A 257 4.01 3.22 4.36
C VAL A 257 2.70 3.25 5.15
N TYR A 258 1.95 2.15 5.16
CA TYR A 258 0.71 2.03 5.93
C TYR A 258 1.00 1.94 7.41
N ASP A 259 0.20 2.63 8.23
CA ASP A 259 0.38 2.69 9.68
C ASP A 259 1.80 3.02 10.12
N SER A 260 2.44 3.97 9.42
CA SER A 260 3.83 4.37 9.68
C SER A 260 4.06 4.83 11.13
N TYR A 261 3.01 5.32 11.80
CA TYR A 261 3.02 5.75 13.20
C TYR A 261 3.20 4.60 14.21
N LEU A 262 3.10 3.33 13.80
CA LEU A 262 3.38 2.18 14.68
C LEU A 262 4.87 2.03 15.00
N MET A 263 5.76 2.54 14.13
CA MET A 263 7.18 2.66 14.42
C MET A 263 7.48 4.12 14.82
N ASN A 264 8.22 4.32 15.91
CA ASN A 264 8.47 5.66 16.41
C ASN A 264 9.38 6.48 15.47
N SER A 265 9.36 7.81 15.62
CA SER A 265 10.06 8.73 14.73
C SER A 265 11.59 8.63 14.81
N GLU A 266 12.15 8.23 15.95
CA GLU A 266 13.60 8.04 16.12
C GLU A 266 14.09 6.82 15.34
N GLN A 267 13.33 5.72 15.33
CA GLN A 267 13.64 4.55 14.50
C GLN A 267 13.55 4.87 13.01
N TRP A 268 12.51 5.60 12.58
CA TRP A 268 12.43 6.07 11.20
C TRP A 268 13.61 6.98 10.83
N ALA A 269 14.03 7.88 11.75
CA ALA A 269 15.14 8.78 11.50
C ALA A 269 16.45 8.06 11.20
N LYS A 270 16.73 6.93 11.87
CA LYS A 270 17.89 6.05 11.57
C LYS A 270 17.93 5.61 10.10
N LEU A 271 16.76 5.45 9.48
CA LEU A 271 16.62 5.00 8.10
C LEU A 271 16.58 6.17 7.11
N LEU A 272 15.83 7.23 7.43
CA LEU A 272 15.41 8.23 6.45
C LEU A 272 16.15 9.57 6.58
N LYS A 273 16.94 9.82 7.64
CA LYS A 273 17.74 11.04 7.72
C LYS A 273 19.14 10.87 7.11
N HIS A 274 19.64 11.96 6.53
CA HIS A 274 20.99 12.04 5.97
C HIS A 274 22.12 11.98 7.03
N THR A 275 21.80 12.12 8.31
CA THR A 275 22.78 12.15 9.41
C THR A 275 23.25 10.78 9.85
N GLU A 276 22.59 9.71 9.37
CA GLU A 276 22.76 8.36 9.86
C GLU A 276 23.55 7.52 8.85
N SER A 277 24.69 6.96 9.28
CA SER A 277 25.60 6.24 8.39
C SER A 277 25.02 4.96 7.77
N ASN A 278 23.97 4.41 8.38
CA ASN A 278 23.28 3.19 7.94
C ASN A 278 21.92 3.47 7.27
N GLY A 279 21.57 4.73 7.05
CA GLY A 279 20.32 5.12 6.39
C GLY A 279 20.35 4.88 4.88
N ILE A 280 19.20 5.04 4.21
CA ILE A 280 19.09 4.83 2.76
C ILE A 280 19.60 6.01 1.94
N ARG A 281 19.63 7.20 2.54
CA ARG A 281 19.73 8.46 1.80
C ARG A 281 21.09 8.59 1.12
N GLY A 282 21.09 8.93 -0.17
CA GLY A 282 22.32 9.01 -0.96
C GLY A 282 22.95 7.65 -1.33
N THR A 283 22.30 6.53 -1.01
CA THR A 283 22.71 5.20 -1.46
C THR A 283 22.00 4.80 -2.76
N ALA A 284 22.32 3.62 -3.31
CA ALA A 284 21.60 3.04 -4.44
C ALA A 284 20.13 2.68 -4.12
N TYR A 285 19.76 2.67 -2.83
CA TYR A 285 18.42 2.34 -2.35
C TYR A 285 17.64 3.58 -1.86
N ASP A 286 18.12 4.79 -2.16
CA ASP A 286 17.40 6.03 -1.86
C ASP A 286 16.06 6.06 -2.59
N ALA A 287 15.01 6.51 -1.89
CA ALA A 287 13.64 6.50 -2.38
C ALA A 287 12.78 7.52 -1.63
N ILE A 288 11.59 7.80 -2.17
CA ILE A 288 10.61 8.70 -1.57
C ILE A 288 9.69 7.90 -0.65
N PHE A 289 9.58 8.29 0.62
CA PHE A 289 8.72 7.64 1.62
C PHE A 289 7.57 8.55 2.00
N ILE A 290 6.34 8.06 1.83
CA ILE A 290 5.11 8.77 2.14
C ILE A 290 4.46 8.17 3.38
N ALA A 291 4.37 8.94 4.47
CA ALA A 291 3.83 8.53 5.75
C ALA A 291 2.31 8.69 5.86
N LEU A 292 1.65 7.80 6.59
CA LEU A 292 0.23 7.92 6.87
C LEU A 292 0.01 8.93 8.01
N VAL A 293 -0.76 10.00 7.74
CA VAL A 293 -1.21 10.94 8.77
C VAL A 293 -2.62 10.55 9.25
N VAL A 294 -2.76 10.30 10.55
CA VAL A 294 -4.04 9.90 11.18
C VAL A 294 -4.49 10.93 12.19
N GLU A 295 -3.60 11.31 13.11
CA GLU A 295 -3.83 12.36 14.09
C GLU A 295 -3.00 13.60 13.76
N GLU A 296 -3.44 14.77 14.25
CA GLU A 296 -2.71 16.02 14.02
C GLU A 296 -1.27 15.98 14.58
N LYS A 297 -1.07 15.32 15.72
CA LYS A 297 0.25 15.20 16.37
C LYS A 297 1.28 14.49 15.48
N HIS A 298 0.84 13.59 14.59
CA HIS A 298 1.72 12.84 13.70
C HIS A 298 2.49 13.74 12.74
N LYS A 299 2.02 14.98 12.46
CA LYS A 299 2.75 15.97 11.63
C LYS A 299 4.19 16.16 12.13
N ARG A 300 4.37 16.35 13.45
CA ARG A 300 5.69 16.57 14.05
C ARG A 300 6.55 15.30 14.02
N ASP A 301 5.94 14.15 14.27
CA ASP A 301 6.64 12.86 14.26
C ASP A 301 7.15 12.52 12.86
N ILE A 302 6.35 12.80 11.82
CA ILE A 302 6.69 12.60 10.41
C ILE A 302 7.91 13.44 10.00
N LEU A 303 7.97 14.71 10.41
CA LEU A 303 9.15 15.56 10.18
C LEU A 303 10.37 15.03 10.92
N THR A 304 10.18 14.63 12.19
CA THR A 304 11.26 14.08 13.02
C THR A 304 11.82 12.80 12.41
N ALA A 305 10.95 11.98 11.82
CA ALA A 305 11.27 10.74 11.15
C ALA A 305 12.03 10.91 9.82
N GLY A 306 11.89 12.05 9.13
CA GLY A 306 12.58 12.29 7.84
C GLY A 306 11.85 11.73 6.61
N PHE A 307 10.52 11.56 6.69
CA PHE A 307 9.69 11.23 5.54
C PHE A 307 9.69 12.34 4.48
N ASP A 308 9.40 11.98 3.23
CA ASP A 308 9.36 12.89 2.08
C ASP A 308 7.95 13.42 1.78
N GLY A 309 6.93 12.88 2.44
CA GLY A 309 5.54 13.25 2.20
C GLY A 309 4.55 12.60 3.14
N ILE A 310 3.29 12.99 3.01
CA ILE A 310 2.16 12.41 3.75
C ILE A 310 1.00 12.02 2.83
N TYR A 311 0.26 11.00 3.23
CA TYR A 311 -1.02 10.60 2.63
C TYR A 311 -2.05 10.26 3.71
N THR A 312 -3.33 10.12 3.34
CA THR A 312 -4.45 10.08 4.30
C THR A 312 -5.24 8.77 4.32
N TYR A 313 -5.06 7.92 3.31
CA TYR A 313 -5.66 6.59 3.06
C TYR A 313 -7.19 6.51 3.16
N PHE A 314 -7.79 6.69 4.33
CA PHE A 314 -9.17 6.29 4.60
C PHE A 314 -10.19 6.99 3.69
N ALA A 315 -11.09 6.20 3.09
CA ALA A 315 -12.17 6.68 2.22
C ALA A 315 -13.30 7.39 2.98
N THR A 316 -13.40 7.15 4.29
CA THR A 316 -14.42 7.75 5.16
C THR A 316 -13.98 9.13 5.63
N ASN A 317 -14.65 10.17 5.13
CA ASN A 317 -14.46 11.53 5.62
C ASN A 317 -14.81 11.59 7.12
N GLU A 318 -13.95 12.27 7.88
CA GLU A 318 -14.03 12.41 9.34
C GLU A 318 -13.74 11.13 10.15
N PHE A 319 -13.18 10.08 9.55
CA PHE A 319 -12.69 8.92 10.31
C PHE A 319 -11.45 9.25 11.15
N SER A 320 -10.57 10.08 10.60
CA SER A 320 -9.32 10.53 11.21
C SER A 320 -9.08 12.01 10.89
N TYR A 321 -8.13 12.66 11.58
CA TYR A 321 -7.74 14.04 11.24
C TYR A 321 -7.26 14.12 9.78
N GLY A 322 -6.44 13.15 9.34
CA GLY A 322 -5.93 13.10 7.97
C GLY A 322 -7.02 12.90 6.91
N SER A 323 -8.00 12.04 7.16
CA SER A 323 -9.11 11.78 6.21
C SER A 323 -10.22 12.83 6.26
N THR A 324 -10.13 13.81 7.15
CA THR A 324 -11.09 14.92 7.23
C THR A 324 -10.73 15.99 6.19
N GLN A 325 -11.55 16.12 5.16
CA GLN A 325 -11.31 16.98 4.00
C GLN A 325 -11.10 18.46 4.37
N ARG A 326 -11.77 18.97 5.42
CA ARG A 326 -11.61 20.36 5.88
C ARG A 326 -10.21 20.69 6.43
N HIS A 327 -9.39 19.66 6.68
CA HIS A 327 -8.01 19.84 7.16
C HIS A 327 -6.99 19.78 6.02
N TRP A 328 -7.39 19.48 4.78
CA TRP A 328 -6.47 19.28 3.66
C TRP A 328 -5.72 20.55 3.25
N ASP A 329 -6.34 21.72 3.32
CA ASP A 329 -5.62 22.99 3.07
C ASP A 329 -4.52 23.22 4.12
N SER A 330 -4.82 22.92 5.38
CA SER A 330 -3.84 23.04 6.48
C SER A 330 -2.72 22.00 6.36
N LEU A 331 -3.04 20.77 5.95
CA LEU A 331 -2.06 19.73 5.67
C LEU A 331 -1.18 20.09 4.47
N LYS A 332 -1.75 20.64 3.39
CA LYS A 332 -0.96 21.12 2.25
C LYS A 332 -0.04 22.26 2.66
N ALA A 333 -0.54 23.26 3.40
CA ALA A 333 0.29 24.36 3.89
C ALA A 333 1.46 23.85 4.73
N PHE A 334 1.20 22.94 5.66
CA PHE A 334 2.23 22.27 6.44
C PHE A 334 3.26 21.54 5.56
N CYS A 335 2.82 20.82 4.53
CA CYS A 335 3.71 20.14 3.60
C CYS A 335 4.58 21.13 2.80
N VAL A 336 4.00 22.23 2.33
CA VAL A 336 4.75 23.30 1.63
C VAL A 336 5.82 23.89 2.53
N ASP A 337 5.46 24.27 3.76
CA ASP A 337 6.39 24.89 4.73
C ASP A 337 7.57 23.98 5.10
N ASN A 338 7.42 22.67 4.93
CA ASN A 338 8.42 21.67 5.30
C ASN A 338 8.98 20.87 4.12
N ASN A 339 8.71 21.30 2.87
CA ASN A 339 9.17 20.62 1.65
C ASN A 339 8.79 19.12 1.60
N LEU A 340 7.56 18.82 2.00
CA LEU A 340 6.95 17.49 1.93
C LEU A 340 5.97 17.42 0.75
N LEU A 341 5.81 16.23 0.17
CA LEU A 341 4.72 15.93 -0.74
C LEU A 341 3.40 15.77 0.04
N PHE A 342 2.31 16.33 -0.48
CA PHE A 342 0.96 16.08 0.02
C PHE A 342 0.17 15.24 -0.99
N ILE A 343 -0.29 14.07 -0.54
CA ILE A 343 -1.06 13.11 -1.35
C ILE A 343 -2.39 12.78 -0.64
N PRO A 344 -3.44 13.60 -0.79
CA PRO A 344 -4.76 13.26 -0.24
C PRO A 344 -5.27 11.97 -0.87
N SER A 345 -5.97 11.18 -0.06
CA SER A 345 -6.64 9.95 -0.47
C SER A 345 -8.15 10.16 -0.53
N VAL A 346 -8.75 9.86 -1.68
CA VAL A 346 -10.18 10.02 -1.94
C VAL A 346 -10.81 8.66 -2.21
N GLY A 347 -12.06 8.44 -1.80
CA GLY A 347 -12.76 7.18 -2.03
C GLY A 347 -14.22 7.35 -2.44
N PRO A 348 -14.82 6.37 -3.12
CA PRO A 348 -16.16 6.48 -3.66
C PRO A 348 -17.28 6.33 -2.62
N GLY A 349 -16.93 5.84 -1.44
CA GLY A 349 -17.77 5.55 -0.28
C GLY A 349 -17.02 4.58 0.62
N TYR A 350 -17.71 4.06 1.64
CA TYR A 350 -17.16 3.06 2.55
C TYR A 350 -18.28 2.22 3.15
N ILE A 351 -18.10 0.91 3.20
CA ILE A 351 -18.95 -0.02 3.95
C ILE A 351 -18.22 -1.35 4.10
N ASP A 352 -17.91 -1.72 5.33
CA ASP A 352 -17.17 -2.95 5.66
C ASP A 352 -17.99 -3.93 6.52
N THR A 353 -19.28 -3.67 6.68
CA THR A 353 -20.16 -4.40 7.61
C THR A 353 -20.31 -5.89 7.29
N SER A 354 -19.95 -6.34 6.07
CA SER A 354 -19.83 -7.76 5.75
C SER A 354 -18.81 -8.45 6.67
N ILE A 355 -17.64 -7.85 6.87
CA ILE A 355 -16.54 -8.40 7.69
C ILE A 355 -16.39 -7.73 9.07
N ARG A 356 -16.90 -6.51 9.26
CA ARG A 356 -16.90 -5.77 10.55
C ARG A 356 -18.31 -5.27 10.87
N PRO A 357 -19.24 -6.15 11.25
CA PRO A 357 -20.66 -5.79 11.42
C PRO A 357 -20.92 -4.70 12.47
N TRP A 358 -19.98 -4.50 13.40
CA TRP A 358 -20.01 -3.46 14.42
C TRP A 358 -19.56 -2.07 13.92
N ASN A 359 -19.00 -1.96 12.72
CA ASN A 359 -18.37 -0.73 12.22
C ASN A 359 -19.30 0.17 11.38
N PHE A 360 -20.62 -0.05 11.44
CA PHE A 360 -21.61 0.64 10.61
C PHE A 360 -21.56 2.17 10.70
N GLN A 361 -21.12 2.75 11.82
CA GLN A 361 -20.97 4.20 12.02
C GLN A 361 -20.01 4.87 11.00
N ASN A 362 -19.07 4.12 10.47
CA ASN A 362 -18.10 4.59 9.48
C ASN A 362 -18.60 4.46 8.04
N THR A 363 -19.79 3.88 7.83
CA THR A 363 -20.40 3.75 6.51
C THR A 363 -20.62 5.12 5.87
N ARG A 364 -20.28 5.22 4.58
CA ARG A 364 -20.53 6.38 3.73
C ARG A 364 -21.16 5.91 2.43
N ASN A 365 -22.44 6.21 2.28
CA ASN A 365 -23.18 5.90 1.05
C ASN A 365 -22.53 6.61 -0.14
N ARG A 366 -22.46 5.93 -1.28
CA ARG A 366 -21.83 6.50 -2.48
C ARG A 366 -22.68 7.61 -3.14
N ILE A 367 -23.98 7.68 -2.82
CA ILE A 367 -24.96 8.67 -3.31
C ILE A 367 -24.83 8.85 -4.83
N ASN A 368 -24.88 7.74 -5.58
CA ASN A 368 -24.74 7.71 -7.05
C ASN A 368 -23.51 8.46 -7.59
N GLY A 369 -22.40 8.45 -6.84
CA GLY A 369 -21.13 9.11 -7.21
C GLY A 369 -20.92 10.47 -6.56
N LYS A 370 -21.95 11.08 -5.95
CA LYS A 370 -21.83 12.42 -5.35
C LYS A 370 -20.84 12.48 -4.19
N TYR A 371 -20.74 11.42 -3.38
CA TYR A 371 -19.76 11.33 -2.31
C TYR A 371 -18.33 11.39 -2.89
N TYR A 372 -18.09 10.60 -3.93
CA TYR A 372 -16.79 10.54 -4.59
C TYR A 372 -16.40 11.88 -5.23
N GLU A 373 -17.31 12.50 -5.99
CA GLU A 373 -17.05 13.79 -6.63
C GLU A 373 -16.84 14.93 -5.62
N THR A 374 -17.44 14.83 -4.44
CA THR A 374 -17.21 15.80 -3.35
C THR A 374 -15.80 15.64 -2.80
N SER A 375 -15.36 14.41 -2.56
CA SER A 375 -14.00 14.11 -2.10
C SER A 375 -12.94 14.51 -3.14
N LEU A 376 -13.16 14.20 -4.42
CA LEU A 376 -12.28 14.60 -5.53
C LEU A 376 -12.20 16.12 -5.69
N ARG A 377 -13.30 16.85 -5.48
CA ARG A 377 -13.30 18.32 -5.48
C ARG A 377 -12.42 18.87 -4.37
N ALA A 378 -12.63 18.40 -3.13
CA ALA A 378 -11.83 18.85 -1.99
C ALA A 378 -10.34 18.55 -2.19
N ALA A 379 -10.00 17.40 -2.78
CA ALA A 379 -8.62 17.07 -3.10
C ALA A 379 -8.05 18.04 -4.14
N LEU A 380 -8.79 18.36 -5.19
CA LEU A 380 -8.34 19.31 -6.22
C LEU A 380 -8.13 20.73 -5.66
N GLU A 381 -9.05 21.20 -4.83
CA GLU A 381 -9.02 22.52 -4.18
C GLU A 381 -7.80 22.69 -3.26
N ALA A 382 -7.36 21.60 -2.60
CA ALA A 382 -6.17 21.59 -1.76
C ALA A 382 -4.83 21.63 -2.54
N ARG A 383 -4.87 21.68 -3.88
CA ARG A 383 -3.70 21.77 -4.79
C ARG A 383 -2.57 20.77 -4.48
N PRO A 384 -2.84 19.46 -4.47
CA PRO A 384 -1.89 18.45 -4.02
C PRO A 384 -0.85 18.13 -5.10
N ASP A 385 0.23 17.45 -4.69
CA ASP A 385 1.28 17.02 -5.61
C ASP A 385 0.84 15.79 -6.42
N PHE A 386 0.08 14.91 -5.77
CA PHE A 386 -0.56 13.71 -6.32
C PHE A 386 -1.95 13.55 -5.72
N ILE A 387 -2.82 12.78 -6.36
CA ILE A 387 -4.04 12.28 -5.73
C ILE A 387 -3.94 10.76 -5.65
N SER A 388 -4.32 10.19 -4.50
CA SER A 388 -4.47 8.75 -4.33
C SER A 388 -5.94 8.35 -4.24
N ILE A 389 -6.32 7.26 -4.91
CA ILE A 389 -7.66 6.68 -4.87
C ILE A 389 -7.67 5.49 -3.92
N THR A 390 -8.51 5.55 -2.91
CA THR A 390 -8.84 4.44 -2.00
C THR A 390 -10.23 3.95 -2.37
N SER A 391 -10.35 2.92 -3.21
CA SER A 391 -9.29 2.05 -3.76
C SER A 391 -9.64 1.57 -5.17
N PHE A 392 -8.73 0.87 -5.85
CA PHE A 392 -9.12 0.10 -7.03
C PHE A 392 -10.06 -1.03 -6.64
N ASN A 393 -9.62 -1.94 -5.77
CA ASN A 393 -10.30 -3.21 -5.49
C ASN A 393 -10.28 -3.66 -4.02
N GLU A 394 -10.30 -2.75 -3.04
CA GLU A 394 -10.50 -3.13 -1.63
C GLU A 394 -11.98 -3.46 -1.38
N TRP A 395 -12.37 -4.67 -1.77
CA TRP A 395 -13.77 -5.11 -1.75
C TRP A 395 -14.31 -5.26 -0.33
N HIS A 396 -13.47 -5.61 0.65
CA HIS A 396 -13.93 -5.82 2.03
C HIS A 396 -14.46 -4.54 2.66
N GLU A 397 -13.88 -3.40 2.29
CA GLU A 397 -14.25 -2.09 2.83
C GLU A 397 -15.23 -1.30 1.95
N GLY A 398 -15.65 -1.89 0.83
CA GLY A 398 -16.61 -1.26 -0.07
C GLY A 398 -16.08 0.05 -0.69
N THR A 399 -14.76 0.21 -0.79
CA THR A 399 -14.09 1.42 -1.31
C THR A 399 -13.66 1.29 -2.78
N GLN A 400 -13.86 0.12 -3.39
CA GLN A 400 -13.45 -0.18 -4.75
C GLN A 400 -14.12 0.72 -5.81
N ILE A 401 -13.35 1.13 -6.81
CA ILE A 401 -13.85 1.70 -8.08
C ILE A 401 -13.95 0.66 -9.20
N GLU A 402 -13.38 -0.53 -9.00
CA GLU A 402 -13.55 -1.68 -9.88
C GLU A 402 -15.04 -1.96 -10.14
N THR A 403 -15.35 -2.41 -11.35
CA THR A 403 -16.74 -2.65 -11.76
C THR A 403 -17.47 -3.64 -10.85
N ALA A 404 -18.63 -3.24 -10.33
CA ALA A 404 -19.54 -4.10 -9.56
C ALA A 404 -20.87 -4.31 -10.30
N VAL A 405 -21.54 -5.43 -10.01
CA VAL A 405 -22.81 -5.81 -10.64
C VAL A 405 -23.89 -6.12 -9.59
N PRO A 406 -25.18 -5.89 -9.90
CA PRO A 406 -26.28 -6.37 -9.07
C PRO A 406 -26.21 -7.89 -8.91
N LYS A 407 -26.31 -8.37 -7.67
CA LYS A 407 -26.35 -9.79 -7.34
C LYS A 407 -27.27 -10.01 -6.15
N THR A 408 -28.16 -10.99 -6.29
CA THR A 408 -29.00 -11.48 -5.20
C THR A 408 -28.69 -12.95 -5.01
N SER A 409 -28.30 -13.31 -3.79
CA SER A 409 -28.14 -14.70 -3.35
C SER A 409 -28.93 -14.88 -2.04
N HIS A 410 -28.29 -15.35 -0.97
CA HIS A 410 -28.85 -15.31 0.39
C HIS A 410 -28.90 -13.87 0.94
N THR A 411 -28.05 -12.99 0.42
CA THR A 411 -27.99 -11.56 0.73
C THR A 411 -28.18 -10.75 -0.55
N VAL A 412 -28.74 -9.54 -0.43
CA VAL A 412 -28.79 -8.56 -1.52
C VAL A 412 -27.52 -7.73 -1.45
N TYR A 413 -26.61 -7.90 -2.42
CA TYR A 413 -25.41 -7.09 -2.50
C TYR A 413 -25.77 -5.66 -2.91
N LEU A 414 -25.02 -4.69 -2.41
CA LEU A 414 -25.07 -3.33 -2.95
C LEU A 414 -24.49 -3.32 -4.36
N ASP A 415 -24.95 -2.38 -5.16
CA ASP A 415 -24.54 -2.21 -6.54
C ASP A 415 -24.48 -0.72 -6.91
N TYR A 416 -24.26 -0.45 -8.20
CA TYR A 416 -24.07 0.91 -8.72
C TYR A 416 -25.31 1.45 -9.45
N LEU A 417 -26.45 0.75 -9.39
CA LEU A 417 -27.68 1.19 -10.03
C LEU A 417 -28.13 2.56 -9.48
N PRO A 418 -28.74 3.41 -10.34
CA PRO A 418 -29.13 3.15 -11.72
C PRO A 418 -27.99 3.31 -12.75
N ASN A 419 -26.75 3.53 -12.30
CA ASN A 419 -25.61 3.69 -13.20
C ASN A 419 -25.06 2.34 -13.69
N LYS A 420 -24.20 2.40 -14.70
CA LYS A 420 -23.48 1.24 -15.23
C LYS A 420 -22.40 0.75 -14.24
N PRO A 421 -21.98 -0.53 -14.32
CA PRO A 421 -20.87 -1.06 -13.53
C PRO A 421 -19.58 -0.22 -13.56
N ALA A 422 -19.31 0.47 -14.67
CA ALA A 422 -18.09 1.27 -14.86
C ALA A 422 -18.18 2.73 -14.36
N ILE A 423 -19.28 3.13 -13.69
CA ILE A 423 -19.51 4.55 -13.35
C ILE A 423 -18.37 5.18 -12.54
N TYR A 424 -17.78 4.45 -11.60
CA TYR A 424 -16.69 4.99 -10.78
C TYR A 424 -15.40 5.18 -11.59
N LEU A 425 -15.12 4.31 -12.56
CA LEU A 425 -14.03 4.50 -13.52
C LEU A 425 -14.27 5.77 -14.37
N GLU A 426 -15.51 5.99 -14.81
CA GLU A 426 -15.87 7.17 -15.61
C GLU A 426 -15.75 8.48 -14.81
N ILE A 427 -16.17 8.47 -13.54
CA ILE A 427 -15.98 9.60 -12.62
C ILE A 427 -14.48 9.85 -12.41
N THR A 428 -13.68 8.81 -12.11
CA THR A 428 -12.23 8.95 -11.94
C THR A 428 -11.60 9.56 -13.18
N ARG A 429 -11.94 9.10 -14.39
CA ARG A 429 -11.45 9.67 -15.65
C ARG A 429 -11.78 11.15 -15.78
N LYS A 430 -13.02 11.55 -15.51
CA LYS A 430 -13.45 12.96 -15.56
C LYS A 430 -12.57 13.82 -14.66
N TRP A 431 -12.33 13.37 -13.44
CA TRP A 431 -11.53 14.10 -12.46
C TRP A 431 -10.02 14.05 -12.73
N ALA A 432 -9.51 12.97 -13.33
CA ALA A 432 -8.13 12.89 -13.78
C ALA A 432 -7.79 13.97 -14.83
N VAL A 433 -8.73 14.25 -15.74
CA VAL A 433 -8.59 15.34 -16.74
C VAL A 433 -8.62 16.71 -16.08
N LEU A 434 -9.54 16.94 -15.14
CA LEU A 434 -9.61 18.21 -14.40
C LEU A 434 -8.33 18.44 -13.59
N PHE A 435 -7.86 17.42 -12.87
CA PHE A 435 -6.64 17.50 -12.07
C PHE A 435 -5.41 17.78 -12.92
N ASP A 436 -5.22 17.08 -14.04
CA ASP A 436 -4.09 17.34 -14.94
C ASP A 436 -4.13 18.77 -15.53
N GLY A 437 -5.32 19.26 -15.88
CA GLY A 437 -5.52 20.61 -16.38
C GLY A 437 -5.17 21.70 -15.35
N GLU A 438 -5.65 21.57 -14.12
CA GLU A 438 -5.35 22.52 -13.05
C GLU A 438 -3.89 22.43 -12.59
N ARG A 439 -3.35 21.22 -12.46
CA ARG A 439 -1.97 21.00 -12.03
C ARG A 439 -0.98 21.68 -12.98
N ARG A 440 -1.20 21.64 -14.29
CA ARG A 440 -0.35 22.34 -15.27
C ARG A 440 -0.35 23.86 -15.05
N LYS A 441 -1.51 24.46 -14.76
CA LYS A 441 -1.63 25.90 -14.46
C LYS A 441 -0.93 26.31 -13.17
N TRP A 442 -0.75 25.39 -12.21
CA TRP A 442 -0.03 25.69 -10.97
C TRP A 442 1.49 25.73 -11.15
N GLN A 443 2.00 25.21 -12.25
CA GLN A 443 3.43 25.16 -12.58
C GLN A 443 3.88 26.29 -13.52
N GLU A 444 2.91 26.97 -14.14
CA GLU A 444 3.07 28.26 -14.84
C GLU A 444 3.10 29.40 -13.82
#